data_AF-A0A940G7H9-F1
#
_entry.id   AF-A0A940G7H9-F1
#
_cell.length_a   1.000
_cell.length_b   1.000
_cell.length_c   1.000
_cell.angle_alpha   90.00
_cell.angle_beta   90.00
_cell.angle_gamma   90.00
#
_symmetry.space_group_name_H-M   'P 1'
#
loop_
_entity.id
_entity.type
_entity.pdbx_description
1 polymer ?
#
loop_
_entity_poly.entity_id
_entity_poly.type
_entity_poly.pdbx_seq_one_letter_code
_entity_poly.pdbx_strand_id
1 'polypeptide(L)' 'MNARRCSRVGCGQEAAWTLTYVYADQMAVLGPLAHAADPHSYDLCERHADRTAPPQGWLLTRVGMRQLSA' A
#
# COMPACT_ATOMS: atom_id res chain seq x y z
N MET A 1 15.78 15.72 -0.75
CA MET A 1 14.48 15.03 -0.93
C MET A 1 14.16 14.27 0.34
N ASN A 2 13.04 14.56 1.02
CA ASN A 2 12.57 13.74 2.13
C ASN A 2 11.70 12.62 1.54
N ALA A 3 12.27 11.43 1.39
CA ALA A 3 11.52 10.28 0.94
C ALA A 3 10.52 9.87 2.04
N ARG A 4 9.29 9.54 1.63
CA ARG A 4 8.25 9.13 2.57
C ARG A 4 8.65 7.80 3.18
N ARG A 5 8.43 7.66 4.49
CA ARG A 5 8.75 6.43 5.20
C ARG A 5 7.53 5.54 5.27
N CYS A 6 7.78 4.24 5.32
CA CYS A 6 6.75 3.26 5.53
C CYS A 6 5.96 3.54 6.82
N SER A 7 4.63 3.56 6.74
CA SER A 7 3.71 3.78 7.87
C SER A 7 3.69 2.62 8.88
N ARG A 8 4.35 1.50 8.59
CA ARG A 8 4.43 0.35 9.49
C ARG A 8 5.33 0.70 10.68
N VAL A 9 4.81 0.55 11.91
CA VAL A 9 5.55 0.85 13.14
C VAL A 9 6.86 0.06 13.18
N GLY A 10 7.97 0.75 13.47
CA GLY A 10 9.31 0.16 13.49
C GLY A 10 9.96 -0.02 12.11
N CYS A 11 9.31 0.39 11.02
CA CYS A 11 9.90 0.37 9.68
C CYS A 11 10.48 1.74 9.30
N GLY A 12 11.79 1.80 9.07
CA GLY A 12 12.47 3.00 8.57
C GLY A 12 12.66 3.06 7.06
N GLN A 13 12.10 2.09 6.31
CA GLN A 13 12.31 1.97 4.86
C GLN A 13 11.51 3.02 4.09
N GLU A 14 12.02 3.37 2.91
CA GLU A 14 11.34 4.26 1.97
C GLU A 14 10.06 3.60 1.45
N ALA A 15 8.99 4.39 1.36
CA ALA A 15 7.73 3.95 0.81
C ALA A 15 7.80 3.91 -0.72
N ALA A 16 7.22 2.87 -1.30
CA ALA A 16 7.13 2.66 -2.75
C ALA A 16 5.69 2.45 -3.21
N TRP A 17 4.79 2.13 -2.28
CA TRP A 17 3.39 1.81 -2.52
C TRP A 17 2.50 2.60 -1.58
N THR A 18 1.27 2.86 -1.97
CA THR A 18 0.23 3.44 -1.11
C THR A 18 -0.94 2.47 -1.04
N LEU A 19 -1.37 2.15 0.19
CA LEU A 19 -2.51 1.33 0.51
C LEU A 19 -3.68 2.22 0.94
N THR A 20 -4.81 2.07 0.28
CA THR A 20 -6.05 2.80 0.59
C THR A 20 -7.16 1.79 0.89
N TYR A 21 -7.95 2.05 1.93
CA TYR A 21 -9.10 1.22 2.28
C TYR A 21 -10.40 1.89 1.82
N VAL A 22 -11.17 1.17 1.02
CA VAL A 22 -12.52 1.52 0.60
C VAL A 22 -13.50 0.73 1.47
N TYR A 23 -13.77 1.25 2.67
CA TYR A 23 -14.59 0.57 3.67
C TYR A 23 -16.00 0.22 3.18
N ALA A 24 -16.61 1.09 2.38
CA ALA A 24 -17.94 0.88 1.82
C ALA A 24 -18.03 -0.37 0.95
N ASP A 25 -16.93 -0.73 0.27
CA ASP A 25 -16.85 -1.88 -0.64
C ASP A 25 -16.13 -3.09 -0.01
N GLN A 26 -15.68 -2.96 1.25
CA GLN A 26 -14.79 -3.94 1.88
C GLN A 26 -13.57 -4.25 1.01
N MET A 27 -12.97 -3.21 0.42
CA MET A 27 -11.86 -3.34 -0.50
C MET A 27 -10.63 -2.60 0.03
N ALA A 28 -9.45 -3.17 -0.19
CA ALA A 28 -8.18 -2.49 -0.07
C ALA A 28 -7.52 -2.39 -1.45
N VAL A 29 -7.04 -1.21 -1.79
CA VAL A 29 -6.34 -0.93 -3.04
C VAL A 29 -4.89 -0.61 -2.71
N LEU A 30 -3.97 -1.34 -3.31
CA LEU A 30 -2.54 -1.14 -3.18
C LEU A 30 -2.00 -0.69 -4.53
N GLY A 31 -1.58 0.57 -4.62
CA GLY A 31 -1.09 1.20 -5.84
C GLY A 31 0.32 1.78 -5.68
N PRO A 32 0.94 2.26 -6.78
CA PRO A 32 2.21 2.98 -6.70
C PRO A 32 2.09 4.15 -5.72
N LEU A 33 3.22 4.53 -5.11
CA LEU A 33 3.26 5.64 -4.16
C LEU A 33 2.51 6.87 -4.71
N ALA A 34 1.45 7.29 -4.02
CA ALA A 34 0.60 8.42 -4.42
C ALA A 34 1.46 9.67 -4.61
N HIS A 35 1.07 10.70 -5.37
CA HIS A 35 1.96 11.88 -5.55
C HIS A 35 2.07 12.74 -4.27
N ALA A 36 1.02 12.78 -3.47
CA ALA A 36 0.96 13.47 -2.19
C ALA A 36 0.63 12.49 -1.06
N ALA A 37 1.09 12.79 0.15
CA ALA A 37 0.71 12.04 1.33
C ALA A 37 -0.75 12.37 1.68
N ASP A 38 -1.57 11.33 1.83
CA ASP A 38 -2.98 11.45 2.22
C ASP A 38 -3.17 10.80 3.60
N PRO A 39 -3.84 11.47 4.56
CA PRO A 39 -4.03 10.96 5.91
C PRO A 39 -4.92 9.70 5.99
N HIS A 40 -5.70 9.39 4.96
CA HIS A 40 -6.54 8.20 4.89
C HIS A 40 -5.85 7.03 4.17
N SER A 41 -4.59 7.21 3.78
CA SER A 41 -3.80 6.23 3.04
C SER A 41 -2.54 5.86 3.81
N TYR A 42 -2.04 4.66 3.57
CA TYR A 42 -0.86 4.11 4.23
C TYR A 42 0.25 3.90 3.22
N ASP A 43 1.35 4.60 3.39
CA ASP A 43 2.52 4.47 2.53
C ASP A 43 3.36 3.26 3.00
N LEU A 44 3.59 2.30 2.12
CA LEU A 44 4.26 1.03 2.41
C LEU A 44 5.54 0.89 1.58
N CYS A 45 6.60 0.36 2.18
CA CYS A 45 7.77 -0.11 1.42
C CYS A 45 7.40 -1.39 0.65
N GLU A 46 8.20 -1.76 -0.36
CA GLU A 46 7.95 -2.95 -1.19
C GLU A 46 7.68 -4.21 -0.36
N ARG A 47 8.51 -4.46 0.66
CA ARG A 47 8.37 -5.61 1.55
C ARG A 47 7.03 -5.63 2.29
N HIS A 48 6.58 -4.48 2.79
CA HIS A 48 5.31 -4.41 3.52
C HIS A 48 4.10 -4.35 2.61
N ALA A 49 4.26 -3.83 1.40
CA ALA A 49 3.24 -3.86 0.37
C ALA A 49 2.97 -5.30 -0.11
N ASP A 50 4.01 -6.10 -0.28
CA ASP A 50 3.92 -7.51 -0.64
C ASP A 50 3.19 -8.33 0.44
N ARG A 51 3.64 -8.19 1.70
CA ARG A 51 3.14 -8.97 2.85
C ARG A 51 1.82 -8.47 3.44
N THR A 52 1.37 -7.28 3.06
CA THR A 52 0.10 -6.73 3.54
C THR A 52 -1.05 -7.50 2.92
N ALA A 53 -2.00 -7.88 3.77
CA ALA A 53 -3.28 -8.42 3.39
C ALA A 53 -4.38 -7.57 4.04
N PRO A 54 -5.53 -7.41 3.39
CA PRO A 54 -6.67 -6.76 3.99
C PRO A 54 -7.32 -7.66 5.05
N PRO A 55 -8.29 -7.16 5.82
CA PRO A 55 -9.09 -7.97 6.72
C PRO A 55 -9.76 -9.17 6.01
N GLN A 56 -10.15 -10.19 6.78
CA GLN A 56 -10.82 -11.36 6.21
C GLN A 56 -12.13 -10.95 5.51
N GLY A 57 -12.34 -11.48 4.31
CA GLY A 57 -13.53 -11.20 3.50
C GLY A 57 -13.41 -9.93 2.62
N TRP A 58 -12.30 -9.20 2.72
CA TRP A 58 -12.06 -8.02 1.90
C TRP A 58 -11.32 -8.34 0.61
N LEU A 59 -11.63 -7.60 -0.45
CA LEU A 59 -10.92 -7.70 -1.72
C LEU A 59 -9.62 -6.89 -1.68
N LEU A 60 -8.51 -7.46 -2.17
CA LEU A 60 -7.25 -6.74 -2.35
C LEU A 60 -6.98 -6.53 -3.84
N THR A 61 -6.96 -5.28 -4.27
CA THR A 61 -6.62 -4.92 -5.65
C THR A 61 -5.22 -4.31 -5.68
N ARG A 62 -4.30 -4.92 -6.43
CA ARG A 62 -2.93 -4.42 -6.63
C ARG A 62 -2.84 -3.80 -8.02
N VAL A 63 -2.57 -2.50 -8.11
CA VAL A 63 -2.48 -1.76 -9.38
C VAL A 63 -1.06 -1.28 -9.61
N GLY A 64 -0.55 -1.42 -10.83
CA GLY A 64 0.82 -1.01 -11.17
C GLY A 64 1.94 -1.94 -10.68
N MET A 65 1.62 -2.99 -9.90
CA MET A 65 2.51 -4.15 -9.76
C MET A 65 2.55 -4.83 -11.12
N ARG A 66 3.69 -4.73 -11.83
CA ARG A 66 3.90 -5.44 -13.09
C ARG A 66 3.78 -6.94 -12.78
N GLN A 67 2.60 -7.50 -13.01
CA GLN A 67 2.31 -8.91 -12.78
C GLN A 67 3.08 -9.69 -13.84
N LEU A 68 4.25 -10.20 -13.47
CA LEU A 68 4.99 -11.15 -14.27
C LEU A 68 4.23 -12.48 -14.15
N SER A 69 3.25 -12.69 -15.03
CA SER A 69 2.66 -14.01 -15.26
C SER A 69 3.75 -14.89 -15.86
N ALA A 70 4.15 -15.95 -15.13
CA ALA A 70 4.94 -17.05 -15.68
C ALA A 70 4.03 -18.02 -16.45
#